data_AF-A0A819CRV8-F1
#
_entry.id   AF-A0A819CRV8-F1
#
_cell.length_a   1.000
_cell.length_b   1.000
_cell.length_c   1.000
_cell.angle_alpha   90.00
_cell.angle_beta   90.00
_cell.angle_gamma   90.00
#
_symmetry.space_group_name_H-M   'P 1'
#
loop_
_entity.id
_entity.type
_entity.pdbx_description
1 polymer ?
#
loop_
_entity_poly.entity_id
_entity_poly.type
_entity_poly.pdbx_seq_one_letter_code
_entity_poly.pdbx_strand_id
1 'polypeptide(L)'
;MVSTTKCASFNRGTVLEEPTDSLIAELQSTPMDTVLFWNMVTLQACANDYDRSIAPVPDQIGPTATSRALAIIHGAMYESLTAFNRAFKPMWKSKNFPVLGDVSRESIVDVAIMESAYQTLSYFYPKQRPIFDAVRKVHLQQIASGYIRQADINKGIFAGKWIASFILNDRATDGSQQEKIYTPRMAPGYHQVDPTHPNQGFLGANWGSVKPFTLDFSSQYRPANITGDTPEARRNYLNSADYAIEFNEVRSFGSKTSTVRTEDQTQIAIAWAYDGAPKVGVPPRLYNQIVRLIAIQQNNTMEKNARLFALINYAMADAGIATWEAKYYYNYWRPIVAIRQAAEPSWAEPDWTPLGSPADGAGIDFTPPFPAFVSGHSTFGSACFEMLRLFYNRDNIDFQFQSDEYNGKTIDSNTKLPRPALTRAYNKEVSFRDKSIYPSHSSYQVLCSPSSIDRDLKIQHQDDCAQLEQQGESLVISDSIKTDIENISEGVTQTMDSLTPDHSFINTVSPHDTPYLWPAKHNPRHPRILNKGRAVYHWNQCKTQHSNKDLIDTIQISSYSLPVWADYQDFPILQFQVEPHAKILNSIPFSFRK
;
A
#
# COMPACT_ATOMS: atom_id res chain seq x y z
N MET A 1 8.60 -57.26 10.70
CA MET A 1 7.85 -56.45 9.71
C MET A 1 6.84 -55.60 10.47
N VAL A 2 6.54 -54.37 10.02
CA VAL A 2 5.41 -53.49 10.43
C VAL A 2 5.19 -53.34 11.95
N SER A 3 5.69 -52.30 12.64
CA SER A 3 5.35 -50.86 12.55
C SER A 3 3.96 -50.48 13.09
N THR A 4 3.91 -50.03 14.36
CA THR A 4 2.80 -49.28 14.97
C THR A 4 3.32 -48.27 16.02
N THR A 5 3.95 -47.19 15.56
CA THR A 5 4.39 -46.11 16.46
C THR A 5 3.17 -45.37 17.01
N LYS A 6 2.96 -45.41 18.33
CA LYS A 6 1.91 -44.60 18.99
C LYS A 6 2.29 -43.12 18.95
N CYS A 7 1.38 -42.28 18.46
CA CYS A 7 1.47 -40.83 18.68
C CYS A 7 1.28 -40.55 20.18
N ALA A 8 2.28 -39.93 20.81
CA ALA A 8 2.17 -39.45 22.19
C ALA A 8 1.64 -38.01 22.17
N SER A 9 0.37 -37.82 22.55
CA SER A 9 -0.25 -36.50 22.67
C SER A 9 0.31 -35.73 23.86
N PHE A 10 1.32 -34.87 23.61
CA PHE A 10 1.84 -33.96 24.61
C PHE A 10 0.87 -32.79 24.86
N ASN A 11 -0.15 -33.03 25.68
CA ASN A 11 -0.90 -31.97 26.35
C ASN A 11 0.03 -31.25 27.36
N ARG A 12 0.84 -30.31 26.87
CA ARG A 12 1.28 -29.19 27.70
C ARG A 12 0.20 -28.12 27.59
N GLY A 13 -0.32 -27.67 28.73
CA GLY A 13 -1.10 -26.43 28.76
C GLY A 13 -0.20 -25.30 28.24
N THR A 14 -0.70 -24.49 27.33
CA THR A 14 0.05 -23.39 26.72
C THR A 14 0.28 -22.29 27.76
N VAL A 15 1.40 -22.38 28.47
CA VAL A 15 2.11 -21.18 28.90
C VAL A 15 2.32 -20.36 27.64
N LEU A 16 1.83 -19.12 27.62
CA LEU A 16 2.16 -18.18 26.57
C LEU A 16 3.67 -17.92 26.69
N GLU A 17 4.46 -18.37 25.72
CA GLU A 17 5.89 -18.06 25.70
C GLU A 17 6.05 -16.54 25.72
N GLU A 18 6.90 -16.06 26.64
CA GLU A 18 7.19 -14.63 26.71
C GLU A 18 7.70 -14.15 25.34
N PRO A 19 7.33 -12.95 24.86
CA PRO A 19 7.74 -12.49 23.53
C PRO A 19 9.26 -12.49 23.30
N THR A 20 10.04 -12.41 24.39
CA THR A 20 11.49 -12.57 24.41
C THR A 20 11.93 -14.00 24.09
N ASP A 21 11.29 -15.01 24.69
CA ASP A 21 11.69 -16.42 24.58
C ASP A 21 11.41 -16.95 23.18
N SER A 22 10.25 -16.62 22.61
CA SER A 22 9.89 -17.00 21.24
C SER A 22 10.86 -16.40 20.20
N LEU A 23 11.23 -15.11 20.35
CA LEU A 23 12.23 -14.46 19.48
C LEU A 23 13.64 -15.06 19.64
N ILE A 24 14.01 -15.50 20.85
CA ILE A 24 15.29 -16.17 21.12
C ILE A 24 15.30 -17.60 20.59
N ALA A 25 14.17 -18.32 20.65
CA ALA A 25 14.03 -19.66 20.10
C ALA A 25 14.16 -19.66 18.57
N GLU A 26 13.43 -18.79 17.87
CA GLU A 26 13.49 -18.65 16.41
C GLU A 26 14.91 -18.27 15.92
N LEU A 27 15.58 -17.38 16.67
CA LEU A 27 16.98 -16.99 16.46
C LEU A 27 17.97 -18.17 16.63
N GLN A 28 17.59 -19.23 17.34
CA GLN A 28 18.42 -20.41 17.58
C GLN A 28 18.04 -21.60 16.68
N SER A 29 16.79 -21.69 16.21
CA SER A 29 16.31 -22.77 15.35
C SER A 29 16.57 -22.53 13.86
N THR A 30 16.52 -21.28 13.41
CA THR A 30 16.40 -20.94 11.99
C THR A 30 17.60 -20.13 11.50
N PRO A 31 18.47 -20.69 10.64
CA PRO A 31 19.51 -19.92 9.96
C PRO A 31 18.89 -18.78 9.13
N MET A 32 19.14 -17.55 9.55
CA MET A 32 18.45 -16.35 9.05
C MET A 32 19.44 -15.19 8.99
N ASP A 33 19.40 -14.39 7.92
CA ASP A 33 20.26 -13.22 7.83
C ASP A 33 19.87 -12.12 8.84
N THR A 34 20.84 -11.28 9.20
CA THR A 34 20.66 -10.24 10.23
C THR A 34 19.52 -9.27 9.92
N VAL A 35 19.27 -8.95 8.64
CA VAL A 35 18.16 -8.07 8.24
C VAL A 35 16.82 -8.77 8.42
N LEU A 36 16.68 -10.02 7.96
CA LEU A 36 15.48 -10.81 8.19
C LEU A 36 15.23 -10.99 9.70
N PHE A 37 16.26 -11.24 10.52
CA PHE A 37 16.04 -11.38 11.95
C PHE A 37 15.51 -10.08 12.58
N TRP A 38 16.14 -8.93 12.34
CA TRP A 38 15.71 -7.68 12.95
C TRP A 38 14.41 -7.11 12.35
N ASN A 39 14.08 -7.45 11.09
CA ASN A 39 12.75 -7.25 10.54
C ASN A 39 11.70 -8.00 11.37
N MET A 40 11.94 -9.28 11.71
CA MET A 40 11.01 -10.07 12.53
C MET A 40 10.82 -9.49 13.94
N VAL A 41 11.91 -9.10 14.62
CA VAL A 41 11.85 -8.40 15.92
C VAL A 41 11.03 -7.11 15.81
N THR A 42 11.17 -6.38 14.70
CA THR A 42 10.39 -5.16 14.44
C THR A 42 8.90 -5.46 14.22
N LEU A 43 8.55 -6.53 13.54
CA LEU A 43 7.14 -6.94 13.34
C LEU A 43 6.51 -7.48 14.62
N GLN A 44 7.28 -8.13 15.50
CA GLN A 44 6.83 -8.49 16.84
C GLN A 44 6.65 -7.25 17.72
N ALA A 45 7.53 -6.26 17.61
CA ALA A 45 7.37 -4.98 18.31
C ALA A 45 6.07 -4.27 17.89
N CYS A 46 5.78 -4.21 16.58
CA CYS A 46 4.55 -3.63 16.04
C CYS A 46 3.27 -4.38 16.50
N ALA A 47 3.34 -5.69 16.78
CA ALA A 47 2.24 -6.49 17.32
C ALA A 47 2.03 -6.25 18.83
N ASN A 48 3.13 -6.26 19.59
CA ASN A 48 3.13 -6.04 21.03
C ASN A 48 2.70 -4.60 21.40
N ASP A 49 2.90 -3.61 20.53
CA ASP A 49 2.57 -2.21 20.82
C ASP A 49 1.05 -1.97 20.99
N TYR A 50 0.21 -2.89 20.52
CA TYR A 50 -1.25 -2.85 20.69
C TYR A 50 -1.76 -3.79 21.79
N ASP A 51 -0.88 -4.64 22.33
CA ASP A 51 -1.17 -5.48 23.48
C ASP A 51 -1.05 -4.67 24.78
N ARG A 52 -2.19 -4.48 25.44
CA ARG A 52 -2.32 -3.61 26.62
C ARG A 52 -1.63 -4.13 27.87
N SER A 53 -1.19 -5.40 27.87
CA SER A 53 -0.32 -5.94 28.93
C SER A 53 1.14 -5.49 28.80
N ILE A 54 1.59 -5.15 27.59
CA ILE A 54 2.96 -4.68 27.28
C ILE A 54 2.97 -3.15 27.09
N ALA A 55 2.02 -2.63 26.32
CA ALA A 55 1.86 -1.23 25.98
C ALA A 55 0.42 -0.77 26.27
N PRO A 56 0.12 -0.31 27.51
CA PRO A 56 -1.22 0.18 27.87
C PRO A 56 -1.74 1.28 26.93
N VAL A 57 -0.83 2.10 26.42
CA VAL A 57 -0.99 2.95 25.23
C VAL A 57 0.16 2.60 24.28
N PRO A 58 -0.07 2.41 22.96
CA PRO A 58 0.99 2.17 21.99
C PRO A 58 2.04 3.30 21.99
N ASP A 59 3.31 2.98 21.76
CA ASP A 59 4.35 3.97 21.50
C ASP A 59 4.21 4.56 20.07
N GLN A 60 3.77 3.77 19.08
CA GLN A 60 3.62 4.18 17.67
C GLN A 60 2.15 4.07 17.19
N ILE A 61 1.27 4.84 17.86
CA ILE A 61 -0.19 4.85 17.62
C ILE A 61 -0.52 5.09 16.14
N GLY A 62 -1.17 4.09 15.52
CA GLY A 62 -1.71 4.14 14.17
C GLY A 62 -0.72 3.72 13.07
N PRO A 63 -1.25 3.49 11.85
CA PRO A 63 -0.44 3.08 10.69
C PRO A 63 0.56 4.16 10.27
N THR A 64 0.23 5.44 10.49
CA THR A 64 1.08 6.59 10.22
C THR A 64 2.36 6.60 11.04
N ALA A 65 2.25 6.52 12.37
CA ALA A 65 3.41 6.45 13.26
C ALA A 65 4.23 5.17 13.03
N THR A 66 3.55 4.02 12.93
CA THR A 66 4.21 2.73 12.69
C THR A 66 4.97 2.70 11.35
N SER A 67 4.41 3.21 10.24
CA SER A 67 5.11 3.27 8.94
C SER A 67 6.36 4.17 8.99
N ARG A 68 6.31 5.30 9.70
CA ARG A 68 7.48 6.17 9.94
C ARG A 68 8.56 5.47 10.77
N ALA A 69 8.18 4.75 11.83
CA ALA A 69 9.12 3.97 12.63
C ALA A 69 9.79 2.88 11.78
N LEU A 70 9.01 2.11 11.02
CA LEU A 70 9.50 1.07 10.11
C LEU A 70 10.48 1.60 9.05
N ALA A 71 10.22 2.78 8.49
CA ALA A 71 11.10 3.45 7.53
C ALA A 71 12.44 3.86 8.14
N ILE A 72 12.44 4.33 9.39
CA ILE A 72 13.66 4.74 10.09
C ILE A 72 14.48 3.52 10.53
N ILE A 73 13.82 2.46 11.02
CA ILE A 73 14.48 1.21 11.46
C ILE A 73 15.16 0.52 10.27
N HIS A 74 14.41 0.18 9.20
CA HIS A 74 14.98 -0.50 8.04
C HIS A 74 15.89 0.43 7.22
N GLY A 75 15.66 1.75 7.27
CA GLY A 75 16.61 2.73 6.75
C GLY A 75 17.96 2.66 7.45
N ALA A 76 18.00 2.70 8.79
CA ALA A 76 19.25 2.58 9.55
C ALA A 76 19.99 1.26 9.31
N MET A 77 19.25 0.18 9.08
CA MET A 77 19.81 -1.13 8.68
C MET A 77 20.44 -1.07 7.29
N TYR A 78 19.77 -0.50 6.28
CA TYR A 78 20.34 -0.36 4.94
C TYR A 78 21.55 0.59 4.91
N GLU A 79 21.48 1.73 5.60
CA GLU A 79 22.60 2.66 5.65
C GLU A 79 23.81 2.06 6.41
N SER A 80 23.58 1.14 7.35
CA SER A 80 24.65 0.35 8.01
C SER A 80 25.37 -0.60 7.04
N LEU A 81 24.69 -1.09 6.00
CA LEU A 81 25.34 -1.78 4.89
C LEU A 81 26.13 -0.81 4.00
N THR A 82 25.54 0.31 3.57
CA THR A 82 26.21 1.24 2.63
C THR A 82 27.43 1.95 3.24
N ALA A 83 27.47 2.12 4.57
CA ALA A 83 28.62 2.67 5.28
C ALA A 83 29.89 1.81 5.15
N PHE A 84 29.74 0.51 4.85
CA PHE A 84 30.80 -0.48 4.74
C PHE A 84 30.96 -1.10 3.34
N ASN A 85 29.93 -1.06 2.49
CA ASN A 85 29.94 -1.60 1.14
C ASN A 85 29.54 -0.54 0.11
N ARG A 86 30.54 0.07 -0.54
CA ARG A 86 30.37 1.14 -1.55
C ARG A 86 29.70 0.71 -2.86
N ALA A 87 29.48 -0.58 -3.10
CA ALA A 87 28.68 -1.03 -4.24
C ALA A 87 27.22 -0.58 -4.11
N PHE A 88 26.75 -0.38 -2.88
CA PHE A 88 25.43 0.15 -2.57
C PHE A 88 25.51 1.66 -2.30
N LYS A 89 24.59 2.43 -2.88
CA LYS A 89 24.51 3.88 -2.67
C LYS A 89 23.60 4.17 -1.46
N PRO A 90 24.02 5.03 -0.52
CA PRO A 90 23.14 5.61 0.49
C PRO A 90 21.82 6.11 -0.11
N MET A 91 20.71 5.79 0.54
CA MET A 91 19.38 6.31 0.21
C MET A 91 19.04 7.54 1.05
N TRP A 92 19.65 7.68 2.23
CA TRP A 92 19.47 8.86 3.07
C TRP A 92 20.04 10.11 2.40
N LYS A 93 19.17 11.04 1.99
CA LYS A 93 19.49 12.24 1.16
C LYS A 93 20.47 13.25 1.81
N SER A 94 21.08 12.95 2.96
CA SER A 94 22.02 13.85 3.64
C SER A 94 23.42 13.78 3.02
N LYS A 95 23.97 14.94 2.67
CA LYS A 95 25.25 15.07 1.93
C LYS A 95 26.49 14.60 2.71
N ASN A 96 26.33 14.29 4.00
CA ASN A 96 27.42 13.96 4.92
C ASN A 96 27.29 12.53 5.50
N PHE A 97 26.62 11.60 4.81
CA PHE A 97 26.57 10.22 5.28
C PHE A 97 27.98 9.58 5.28
N PRO A 98 28.49 9.05 6.41
CA PRO A 98 29.87 8.63 6.50
C PRO A 98 30.10 7.28 5.84
N VAL A 99 31.14 7.21 5.02
CA VAL A 99 31.74 5.93 4.61
C VAL A 99 32.76 5.57 5.69
N LEU A 100 32.43 4.57 6.51
CA LEU A 100 33.25 4.13 7.65
C LEU A 100 34.45 3.24 7.23
N GLY A 101 34.51 2.90 5.94
CA GLY A 101 35.63 2.25 5.27
C GLY A 101 35.22 0.93 4.63
N ASP A 102 35.91 0.54 3.56
CA ASP A 102 35.71 -0.77 2.95
C ASP A 102 36.27 -1.84 3.90
N VAL A 103 35.40 -2.72 4.40
CA VAL A 103 35.78 -3.82 5.29
C VAL A 103 35.63 -5.17 4.59
N SER A 104 36.70 -5.95 4.55
CA SER A 104 36.74 -7.29 3.93
C SER A 104 36.10 -8.38 4.82
N ARG A 105 35.07 -8.02 5.59
CA ARG A 105 34.43 -8.88 6.62
C ARG A 105 32.95 -8.54 6.79
N GLU A 106 32.11 -9.41 6.25
CA GLU A 106 30.63 -9.36 6.34
C GLU A 106 30.16 -9.23 7.79
N SER A 107 30.79 -9.95 8.73
CA SER A 107 30.42 -9.94 10.15
C SER A 107 30.59 -8.60 10.89
N ILE A 108 31.28 -7.61 10.31
CA ILE A 108 31.24 -6.21 10.82
C ILE A 108 29.91 -5.54 10.45
N VAL A 109 29.40 -5.84 9.25
CA VAL A 109 28.14 -5.33 8.73
C VAL A 109 26.97 -5.94 9.52
N ASP A 110 27.00 -7.23 9.83
CA ASP A 110 26.01 -7.87 10.73
C ASP A 110 25.89 -7.14 12.06
N VAL A 111 27.01 -6.94 12.77
CA VAL A 111 27.00 -6.24 14.06
C VAL A 111 26.51 -4.78 13.92
N ALA A 112 26.78 -4.11 12.81
CA ALA A 112 26.31 -2.75 12.55
C ALA A 112 24.80 -2.69 12.26
N ILE A 113 24.28 -3.57 11.41
CA ILE A 113 22.85 -3.73 11.12
C ILE A 113 22.11 -4.06 12.43
N MET A 114 22.59 -5.07 13.16
CA MET A 114 22.04 -5.50 14.46
C MET A 114 21.96 -4.34 15.46
N GLU A 115 23.04 -3.58 15.62
CA GLU A 115 23.07 -2.45 16.54
C GLU A 115 22.16 -1.31 16.07
N SER A 116 22.13 -1.00 14.77
CA SER A 116 21.28 0.08 14.23
C SER A 116 19.79 -0.20 14.40
N ALA A 117 19.38 -1.46 14.20
CA ALA A 117 18.02 -1.94 14.43
C ALA A 117 17.66 -1.86 15.91
N TYR A 118 18.50 -2.38 16.80
CA TYR A 118 18.30 -2.30 18.24
C TYR A 118 18.15 -0.85 18.75
N GLN A 119 19.00 0.07 18.30
CA GLN A 119 18.97 1.46 18.74
C GLN A 119 17.71 2.19 18.26
N THR A 120 17.29 1.97 17.01
CA THR A 120 16.06 2.57 16.47
C THR A 120 14.80 1.95 17.07
N LEU A 121 14.75 0.63 17.26
CA LEU A 121 13.66 -0.06 17.98
C LEU A 121 13.52 0.43 19.42
N SER A 122 14.63 0.54 20.15
CA SER A 122 14.65 1.03 21.55
C SER A 122 14.25 2.50 21.68
N TYR A 123 14.32 3.28 20.59
CA TYR A 123 13.81 4.64 20.51
C TYR A 123 12.30 4.69 20.22
N PHE A 124 11.80 3.85 19.30
CA PHE A 124 10.38 3.88 18.90
C PHE A 124 9.45 3.07 19.79
N TYR A 125 9.94 2.03 20.47
CA TYR A 125 9.15 1.18 21.36
C TYR A 125 9.82 1.07 22.74
N PRO A 126 10.06 2.18 23.46
CA PRO A 126 10.78 2.20 24.73
C PRO A 126 10.16 1.28 25.79
N LYS A 127 8.83 1.04 25.76
CA LYS A 127 8.17 0.07 26.67
C LYS A 127 8.68 -1.36 26.49
N GLN A 128 9.15 -1.70 25.28
CA GLN A 128 9.60 -3.04 24.90
C GLN A 128 11.12 -3.22 24.98
N ARG A 129 11.86 -2.19 25.41
CA ARG A 129 13.32 -2.20 25.48
C ARG A 129 13.94 -3.43 26.20
N PRO A 130 13.40 -3.96 27.31
CA PRO A 130 13.96 -5.16 27.94
C PRO A 130 14.00 -6.39 27.02
N ILE A 131 13.03 -6.53 26.12
CA ILE A 131 12.98 -7.56 25.09
C ILE A 131 14.15 -7.36 24.11
N PHE A 132 14.33 -6.13 23.64
CA PHE A 132 15.41 -5.80 22.69
C PHE A 132 16.81 -5.93 23.30
N ASP A 133 16.98 -5.59 24.58
CA ASP A 133 18.23 -5.75 25.33
C ASP A 133 18.63 -7.24 25.42
N ALA A 134 17.66 -8.13 25.69
CA ALA A 134 17.87 -9.58 25.72
C ALA A 134 18.15 -10.17 24.33
N VAL A 135 17.33 -9.83 23.33
CA VAL A 135 17.47 -10.29 21.94
C VAL A 135 18.82 -9.84 21.34
N ARG A 136 19.20 -8.58 21.52
CA ARG A 136 20.51 -8.05 21.10
C ARG A 136 21.66 -8.83 21.73
N LYS A 137 21.56 -9.16 23.02
CA LYS A 137 22.61 -9.91 23.73
C LYS A 137 22.84 -11.29 23.10
N VAL A 138 21.77 -12.04 22.82
CA VAL A 138 21.87 -13.38 22.20
C VAL A 138 22.40 -13.29 20.77
N HIS A 139 21.86 -12.40 19.94
CA HIS A 139 22.28 -12.26 18.55
C HIS A 139 23.76 -11.84 18.46
N LEU A 140 24.21 -10.90 19.30
CA LEU A 140 25.62 -10.52 19.37
C LEU A 140 26.53 -11.68 19.77
N GLN A 141 26.07 -12.59 20.64
CA GLN A 141 26.83 -13.80 21.02
C GLN A 141 26.93 -14.81 19.87
N GLN A 142 25.92 -14.92 19.01
CA GLN A 142 25.99 -15.78 17.81
C GLN A 142 26.90 -15.19 16.72
N ILE A 143 26.83 -13.88 16.45
CA ILE A 143 27.77 -13.25 15.52
C ILE A 143 29.21 -13.35 16.07
N ALA A 144 29.39 -13.24 17.39
CA ALA A 144 30.68 -13.41 18.06
C ALA A 144 31.26 -14.83 17.96
N SER A 145 30.44 -15.89 17.91
CA SER A 145 30.93 -17.27 17.86
C SER A 145 31.57 -17.63 16.50
N GLY A 146 31.23 -16.90 15.44
CA GLY A 146 31.84 -17.00 14.10
C GLY A 146 33.29 -16.46 13.99
N TYR A 147 34.08 -16.51 15.07
CA TYR A 147 35.50 -16.09 15.13
C TYR A 147 35.79 -14.64 14.72
N ILE A 148 34.81 -13.73 14.78
CA ILE A 148 35.03 -12.28 14.63
C ILE A 148 35.89 -11.74 15.78
N ARG A 149 36.81 -10.81 15.48
CA ARG A 149 37.67 -10.19 16.50
C ARG A 149 36.86 -9.19 17.35
N GLN A 150 37.16 -9.06 18.63
CA GLN A 150 36.54 -8.04 19.49
C GLN A 150 36.69 -6.61 18.93
N ALA A 151 37.81 -6.30 18.27
CA ALA A 151 38.01 -5.01 17.60
C ALA A 151 37.10 -4.79 16.37
N ASP A 152 36.66 -5.87 15.72
CA ASP A 152 35.73 -5.83 14.60
C ASP A 152 34.28 -5.71 15.12
N ILE A 153 33.92 -6.45 16.19
CA ILE A 153 32.66 -6.25 16.95
C ILE A 153 32.52 -4.79 17.40
N ASN A 154 33.55 -4.22 18.02
CA ASN A 154 33.51 -2.86 18.55
C ASN A 154 33.29 -1.80 17.43
N LYS A 155 33.81 -2.05 16.21
CA LYS A 155 33.55 -1.20 15.04
C LYS A 155 32.11 -1.29 14.58
N GLY A 156 31.54 -2.49 14.49
CA GLY A 156 30.12 -2.68 14.13
C GLY A 156 29.19 -1.98 15.11
N ILE A 157 29.43 -2.15 16.42
CA ILE A 157 28.64 -1.48 17.48
C ILE A 157 28.79 0.06 17.39
N PHE A 158 29.99 0.57 17.12
CA PHE A 158 30.19 2.01 16.92
C PHE A 158 29.42 2.53 15.70
N ALA A 159 29.50 1.82 14.57
CA ALA A 159 28.84 2.18 13.32
C ALA A 159 27.30 2.20 13.46
N GLY A 160 26.70 1.11 13.92
CA GLY A 160 25.24 1.02 14.07
C GLY A 160 24.67 2.05 15.04
N LYS A 161 25.37 2.33 16.16
CA LYS A 161 25.02 3.43 17.09
C LYS A 161 25.08 4.80 16.43
N TRP A 162 26.16 5.08 15.69
CA TRP A 162 26.32 6.35 15.00
C TRP A 162 25.22 6.55 13.96
N ILE A 163 24.94 5.53 13.15
CA ILE A 163 23.97 5.56 12.05
C ILE A 163 22.54 5.73 12.56
N ALA A 164 22.14 4.94 13.56
CA ALA A 164 20.85 5.13 14.23
C ALA A 164 20.71 6.54 14.81
N SER A 165 21.73 7.03 15.53
CA SER A 165 21.73 8.37 16.13
C SER A 165 21.63 9.48 15.08
N PHE A 166 22.36 9.35 13.97
CA PHE A 166 22.34 10.32 12.87
C PHE A 166 20.96 10.42 12.21
N ILE A 167 20.37 9.28 11.88
CA ILE A 167 19.05 9.21 11.23
C ILE A 167 17.95 9.71 12.18
N LEU A 168 17.97 9.29 13.45
CA LEU A 168 17.04 9.79 14.47
C LEU A 168 17.15 11.31 14.63
N ASN A 169 18.35 11.89 14.57
CA ASN A 169 18.55 13.33 14.64
C ASN A 169 18.03 14.09 13.39
N ASP A 170 18.21 13.58 12.16
CA ASP A 170 17.62 14.21 10.95
C ASP A 170 16.08 14.12 10.91
N ARG A 171 15.50 13.17 11.65
CA ARG A 171 14.04 13.00 11.81
C ARG A 171 13.47 13.59 13.09
N ALA A 172 14.29 14.09 14.02
CA ALA A 172 13.83 14.60 15.33
C ALA A 172 12.89 15.81 15.21
N THR A 173 13.03 16.62 14.16
CA THR A 173 12.22 17.81 13.90
C THR A 173 11.38 17.70 12.62
N ASP A 174 11.09 16.48 12.17
CA ASP A 174 10.37 16.21 10.91
C ASP A 174 8.86 16.51 10.93
N GLY A 175 8.33 16.98 12.06
CA GLY A 175 6.92 17.31 12.25
C GLY A 175 6.07 16.20 12.88
N SER A 176 6.57 14.97 13.04
CA SER A 176 5.73 13.86 13.55
C SER A 176 5.26 14.04 15.00
N GLN A 177 5.96 14.86 15.78
CA GLN A 177 5.66 15.19 17.18
C GLN A 177 4.65 16.35 17.32
N GLN A 178 4.19 16.94 16.21
CA GLN A 178 3.26 18.07 16.22
C GLN A 178 1.82 17.56 16.11
N GLU A 179 1.07 17.64 17.21
CA GLU A 179 -0.37 17.41 17.20
C GLU A 179 -1.14 18.59 16.58
N LYS A 180 -2.35 18.31 16.09
CA LYS A 180 -3.31 19.32 15.64
C LYS A 180 -4.70 18.89 16.10
N ILE A 181 -5.37 19.75 16.85
CA ILE A 181 -6.76 19.54 17.24
C ILE A 181 -7.62 19.59 15.97
N TYR A 182 -8.33 18.50 15.67
CA TYR A 182 -9.35 18.46 14.63
C TYR A 182 -10.72 18.76 15.25
N THR A 183 -11.35 19.85 14.79
CA THR A 183 -12.73 20.18 15.15
C THR A 183 -13.66 19.66 14.04
N PRO A 184 -14.54 18.68 14.32
CA PRO A 184 -15.46 18.16 13.32
C PRO A 184 -16.48 19.22 12.89
N ARG A 185 -16.81 19.24 11.60
CA ARG A 185 -17.90 20.07 11.07
C ARG A 185 -19.18 19.24 11.02
N MET A 186 -20.19 19.64 11.79
CA MET A 186 -21.52 19.02 11.80
C MET A 186 -22.31 19.43 10.54
N ALA A 187 -22.01 18.82 9.40
CA ALA A 187 -22.70 18.98 8.14
C ALA A 187 -22.51 17.74 7.24
N PRO A 188 -23.42 17.45 6.29
CA PRO A 188 -23.30 16.33 5.37
C PRO A 188 -21.96 16.31 4.61
N GLY A 189 -21.39 15.11 4.44
CA GLY A 189 -20.11 14.90 3.74
C GLY A 189 -18.85 15.31 4.50
N TYR A 190 -18.94 15.76 5.75
CA TYR A 190 -17.77 16.12 6.58
C TYR A 190 -17.50 15.08 7.67
N HIS A 191 -16.21 14.79 7.92
CA HIS A 191 -15.80 13.82 8.92
C HIS A 191 -16.22 14.21 10.34
N GLN A 192 -17.01 13.32 10.95
CA GLN A 192 -17.48 13.33 12.32
C GLN A 192 -17.00 12.04 13.01
N VAL A 193 -17.13 11.98 14.33
CA VAL A 193 -16.85 10.75 15.09
C VAL A 193 -17.86 9.64 14.72
N ASP A 194 -17.41 8.40 14.79
CA ASP A 194 -18.29 7.22 14.73
C ASP A 194 -19.33 7.28 15.86
N PRO A 195 -20.65 7.24 15.58
CA PRO A 195 -21.68 7.36 16.61
C PRO A 195 -21.76 6.17 17.58
N THR A 196 -21.16 5.01 17.26
CA THR A 196 -21.00 3.88 18.19
C THR A 196 -19.76 4.00 19.07
N HIS A 197 -18.81 4.87 18.70
CA HIS A 197 -17.54 5.08 19.40
C HIS A 197 -17.28 6.57 19.69
N PRO A 198 -18.19 7.29 20.39
CA PRO A 198 -18.10 8.75 20.54
C PRO A 198 -16.82 9.27 21.22
N ASN A 199 -16.09 8.40 21.93
CA ASN A 199 -14.88 8.75 22.68
C ASN A 199 -13.56 8.44 21.95
N GLN A 200 -13.58 7.95 20.70
CA GLN A 200 -12.35 7.49 20.01
C GLN A 200 -11.40 8.62 19.55
N GLY A 201 -11.83 9.88 19.58
CA GLY A 201 -11.03 11.02 19.12
C GLY A 201 -10.79 11.04 17.61
N PHE A 202 -9.67 11.65 17.19
CA PHE A 202 -9.28 11.83 15.79
C PHE A 202 -7.76 11.63 15.60
N LEU A 203 -7.36 10.76 14.68
CA LEU A 203 -5.99 10.26 14.56
C LEU A 203 -5.22 10.89 13.39
N GLY A 204 -4.16 11.63 13.74
CA GLY A 204 -3.16 12.09 12.78
C GLY A 204 -3.56 13.33 11.97
N ALA A 205 -4.39 14.23 12.50
CA ALA A 205 -4.86 15.43 11.80
C ALA A 205 -3.77 16.40 11.29
N ASN A 206 -2.52 16.23 11.74
CA ASN A 206 -1.33 16.94 11.25
C ASN A 206 -0.37 16.07 10.42
N TRP A 207 -0.65 14.79 10.17
CA TRP A 207 0.36 13.88 9.63
C TRP A 207 0.75 14.17 8.17
N GLY A 208 -0.12 14.85 7.41
CA GLY A 208 0.21 15.44 6.12
C GLY A 208 1.23 16.59 6.17
N SER A 209 1.58 17.08 7.36
CA SER A 209 2.61 18.12 7.59
C SER A 209 4.00 17.52 7.86
N VAL A 210 4.13 16.19 7.97
CA VAL A 210 5.42 15.54 8.23
C VAL A 210 6.32 15.64 7.00
N LYS A 211 7.56 16.09 7.17
CA LYS A 211 8.63 16.12 6.14
C LYS A 211 8.73 14.73 5.49
N PRO A 212 8.51 14.55 4.18
CA PRO A 212 8.65 13.25 3.54
C PRO A 212 10.08 12.66 3.61
N PHE A 213 10.23 11.41 3.20
CA PHE A 213 11.51 10.73 3.03
C PHE A 213 12.01 10.85 1.58
N THR A 214 11.13 10.58 0.62
CA THR A 214 11.43 10.49 -0.81
C THR A 214 10.69 11.52 -1.66
N LEU A 215 9.42 11.81 -1.35
CA LEU A 215 8.63 12.90 -1.98
C LEU A 215 9.27 14.27 -1.75
N ASP A 216 8.92 15.24 -2.60
CA ASP A 216 9.32 16.64 -2.43
C ASP A 216 8.36 17.40 -1.50
N PHE A 217 7.07 17.04 -1.51
CA PHE A 217 6.04 17.56 -0.59
C PHE A 217 4.86 16.58 -0.49
N SER A 218 4.11 16.66 0.60
CA SER A 218 3.07 15.66 0.95
C SER A 218 1.88 15.62 -0.03
N SER A 219 1.45 16.76 -0.56
CA SER A 219 0.35 16.84 -1.53
C SER A 219 0.74 16.52 -2.98
N GLN A 220 1.97 16.07 -3.24
CA GLN A 220 2.52 15.81 -4.58
C GLN A 220 1.68 14.85 -5.43
N TYR A 221 1.01 13.89 -4.80
CA TYR A 221 0.11 12.92 -5.45
C TYR A 221 -1.33 12.99 -4.90
N ARG A 222 -1.76 14.14 -4.39
CA ARG A 222 -3.15 14.35 -3.96
C ARG A 222 -4.09 14.20 -5.18
N PRO A 223 -5.14 13.36 -5.14
CA PRO A 223 -5.99 13.11 -6.31
C PRO A 223 -6.65 14.36 -6.89
N ALA A 224 -6.28 14.73 -8.10
CA ALA A 224 -6.91 15.85 -8.81
C ALA A 224 -8.40 15.59 -9.10
N ASN A 225 -9.16 16.67 -9.29
CA ASN A 225 -10.55 16.67 -9.77
C ASN A 225 -11.60 15.98 -8.88
N ILE A 226 -11.27 15.63 -7.63
CA ILE A 226 -12.26 15.20 -6.63
C ILE A 226 -13.15 16.37 -6.22
N THR A 227 -14.45 16.23 -6.44
CA THR A 227 -15.50 17.22 -6.16
C THR A 227 -15.81 17.34 -4.65
N GLY A 228 -14.88 17.89 -3.86
CA GLY A 228 -15.02 17.91 -2.41
C GLY A 228 -14.17 18.89 -1.59
N ASP A 229 -13.24 19.63 -2.20
CA ASP A 229 -12.43 20.62 -1.48
C ASP A 229 -13.29 21.78 -0.93
N THR A 230 -14.26 22.24 -1.71
CA THR A 230 -15.21 23.30 -1.33
C THR A 230 -16.52 22.74 -0.74
N PRO A 231 -17.28 23.54 0.03
CA PRO A 231 -18.62 23.17 0.49
C PRO A 231 -19.62 22.98 -0.66
N GLU A 232 -19.40 23.62 -1.81
CA GLU A 232 -20.27 23.51 -2.98
C GLU A 232 -19.98 22.23 -3.78
N ALA A 233 -18.71 21.99 -4.14
CA ALA A 233 -18.33 20.76 -4.85
C ALA A 233 -18.79 19.51 -4.09
N ARG A 234 -18.67 19.50 -2.76
CA ARG A 234 -19.19 18.44 -1.89
C ARG A 234 -20.70 18.28 -1.96
N ARG A 235 -21.51 19.35 -1.97
CA ARG A 235 -22.97 19.22 -2.15
C ARG A 235 -23.30 18.65 -3.53
N ASN A 236 -22.64 19.15 -4.57
CA ASN A 236 -22.86 18.69 -5.95
C ASN A 236 -22.50 17.21 -6.08
N TYR A 237 -21.44 16.76 -5.41
CA TYR A 237 -21.04 15.36 -5.31
C TYR A 237 -22.04 14.50 -4.52
N LEU A 238 -22.47 14.93 -3.32
CA LEU A 238 -23.46 14.20 -2.52
C LEU A 238 -24.84 14.05 -3.22
N ASN A 239 -25.13 14.95 -4.17
CA ASN A 239 -26.34 14.90 -5.01
C ASN A 239 -26.12 14.17 -6.35
N SER A 240 -24.96 13.56 -6.57
CA SER A 240 -24.60 12.89 -7.84
C SER A 240 -25.05 11.43 -7.91
N ALA A 241 -25.21 10.92 -9.13
CA ALA A 241 -25.47 9.50 -9.37
C ALA A 241 -24.30 8.61 -8.89
N ASP A 242 -23.05 9.05 -9.05
CA ASP A 242 -21.86 8.33 -8.58
C ASP A 242 -21.90 8.12 -7.06
N TYR A 243 -22.18 9.18 -6.29
CA TYR A 243 -22.39 9.07 -4.84
C TYR A 243 -23.55 8.14 -4.47
N ALA A 244 -24.67 8.19 -5.21
CA ALA A 244 -25.81 7.33 -4.95
C ALA A 244 -25.52 5.84 -5.22
N ILE A 245 -24.66 5.54 -6.20
CA ILE A 245 -24.19 4.17 -6.48
C ILE A 245 -23.27 3.70 -5.35
N GLU A 246 -22.23 4.47 -5.02
CA GLU A 246 -21.28 4.14 -3.94
C GLU A 246 -22.00 3.97 -2.60
N PHE A 247 -22.93 4.88 -2.26
CA PHE A 247 -23.73 4.81 -1.04
C PHE A 247 -24.51 3.49 -0.93
N ASN A 248 -25.17 3.05 -2.01
CA ASN A 248 -25.96 1.82 -1.97
C ASN A 248 -25.10 0.54 -2.02
N GLU A 249 -23.95 0.56 -2.68
CA GLU A 249 -22.96 -0.52 -2.60
C GLU A 249 -22.45 -0.68 -1.15
N VAL A 250 -21.99 0.40 -0.52
CA VAL A 250 -21.49 0.35 0.86
C VAL A 250 -22.59 0.01 1.87
N ARG A 251 -23.81 0.53 1.69
CA ARG A 251 -24.98 0.21 2.53
C ARG A 251 -25.33 -1.27 2.49
N SER A 252 -25.32 -1.89 1.31
CA SER A 252 -25.72 -3.29 1.12
C SER A 252 -24.61 -4.28 1.47
N PHE A 253 -23.41 -4.16 0.89
CA PHE A 253 -22.28 -5.07 1.13
C PHE A 253 -21.52 -4.75 2.42
N GLY A 254 -21.46 -3.50 2.85
CA GLY A 254 -20.74 -3.09 4.06
C GLY A 254 -21.47 -3.40 5.37
N SER A 255 -22.79 -3.59 5.34
CA SER A 255 -23.64 -3.83 6.53
C SER A 255 -23.17 -5.02 7.37
N LYS A 256 -23.23 -4.91 8.70
CA LYS A 256 -22.90 -6.00 9.64
C LYS A 256 -23.72 -7.25 9.34
N THR A 257 -25.01 -7.07 9.07
CA THR A 257 -25.98 -8.12 8.72
C THR A 257 -26.28 -8.11 7.22
N SER A 258 -25.25 -7.90 6.37
CA SER A 258 -25.41 -7.99 4.92
C SER A 258 -25.90 -9.37 4.49
N THR A 259 -26.90 -9.39 3.62
CA THR A 259 -27.43 -10.60 2.95
C THR A 259 -26.83 -10.83 1.56
N VAL A 260 -25.99 -9.90 1.07
CA VAL A 260 -25.38 -9.94 -0.27
C VAL A 260 -23.86 -10.12 -0.24
N ARG A 261 -23.19 -9.74 0.85
CA ARG A 261 -21.76 -10.01 1.04
C ARG A 261 -21.55 -11.50 1.32
N THR A 262 -20.67 -12.14 0.55
CA THR A 262 -20.37 -13.57 0.74
C THR A 262 -19.49 -13.82 1.97
N GLU A 263 -19.42 -15.07 2.42
CA GLU A 263 -18.48 -15.48 3.46
C GLU A 263 -17.02 -15.23 3.02
N ASP A 264 -16.66 -15.55 1.78
CA ASP A 264 -15.31 -15.29 1.27
C ASP A 264 -14.98 -13.79 1.23
N GLN A 265 -15.92 -12.91 0.86
CA GLN A 265 -15.75 -11.45 0.95
C GLN A 265 -15.61 -10.98 2.41
N THR A 266 -16.28 -11.64 3.36
CA THR A 266 -16.16 -11.36 4.81
C THR A 266 -14.78 -11.79 5.33
N GLN A 267 -14.27 -12.93 4.88
CA GLN A 267 -12.93 -13.42 5.21
C GLN A 267 -11.83 -12.59 4.56
N ILE A 268 -11.99 -12.22 3.28
CA ILE A 268 -11.09 -11.32 2.56
C ILE A 268 -11.04 -9.96 3.30
N ALA A 269 -12.16 -9.43 3.75
CA ALA A 269 -12.17 -8.24 4.61
C ALA A 269 -11.35 -8.51 5.89
N ILE A 270 -11.83 -9.33 6.81
CA ILE A 270 -11.17 -9.51 8.12
C ILE A 270 -9.67 -9.87 7.97
N ALA A 271 -9.26 -10.65 6.97
CA ALA A 271 -7.86 -11.03 6.73
C ALA A 271 -6.90 -9.87 6.40
N TRP A 272 -7.35 -8.73 5.89
CA TRP A 272 -6.49 -7.58 5.57
C TRP A 272 -6.70 -6.38 6.51
N ALA A 273 -7.48 -6.54 7.58
CA ALA A 273 -7.86 -5.45 8.46
C ALA A 273 -6.67 -4.83 9.20
N TYR A 274 -6.10 -5.52 10.19
CA TYR A 274 -4.99 -5.01 11.01
C TYR A 274 -5.27 -3.58 11.48
N ASP A 275 -6.40 -3.32 12.14
CA ASP A 275 -6.79 -1.93 12.50
C ASP A 275 -6.30 -1.49 13.90
N GLY A 276 -5.20 -2.08 14.39
CA GLY A 276 -4.63 -1.81 15.71
C GLY A 276 -5.09 -2.77 16.81
N ALA A 277 -5.42 -4.01 16.42
CA ALA A 277 -5.80 -5.07 17.35
C ALA A 277 -4.60 -5.63 18.15
N PRO A 278 -4.81 -6.12 19.40
CA PRO A 278 -3.75 -6.72 20.21
C PRO A 278 -3.05 -7.89 19.50
N LYS A 279 -1.71 -7.91 19.53
CA LYS A 279 -0.87 -8.89 18.80
C LYS A 279 -0.99 -8.91 17.26
N VAL A 280 -1.98 -8.24 16.66
CA VAL A 280 -2.12 -8.11 15.19
C VAL A 280 -1.44 -6.83 14.67
N GLY A 281 -1.62 -5.69 15.36
CA GLY A 281 -0.99 -4.42 14.97
C GLY A 281 -1.69 -3.71 13.79
N VAL A 282 -0.91 -3.01 12.96
CA VAL A 282 -1.40 -2.11 11.89
C VAL A 282 -0.90 -2.48 10.48
N PRO A 283 -1.52 -2.04 9.36
CA PRO A 283 -1.27 -2.60 8.02
C PRO A 283 0.18 -2.50 7.51
N PRO A 284 1.01 -1.49 7.87
CA PRO A 284 2.45 -1.54 7.57
C PRO A 284 3.15 -2.81 8.09
N ARG A 285 2.68 -3.42 9.19
CA ARG A 285 3.15 -4.74 9.66
C ARG A 285 2.74 -5.86 8.70
N LEU A 286 1.46 -5.92 8.32
CA LEU A 286 0.90 -6.86 7.33
C LEU A 286 1.71 -6.85 6.03
N TYR A 287 1.92 -5.67 5.44
CA TYR A 287 2.68 -5.55 4.19
C TYR A 287 4.14 -6.01 4.35
N ASN A 288 4.79 -5.75 5.50
CA ASN A 288 6.13 -6.26 5.78
C ASN A 288 6.16 -7.79 6.00
N GLN A 289 5.12 -8.41 6.59
CA GLN A 289 5.00 -9.87 6.70
C GLN A 289 4.93 -10.52 5.30
N ILE A 290 4.18 -9.93 4.38
CA ILE A 290 4.09 -10.42 2.99
C ILE A 290 5.41 -10.23 2.24
N VAL A 291 6.02 -9.03 2.31
CA VAL A 291 7.37 -8.75 1.75
C VAL A 291 8.40 -9.75 2.27
N ARG A 292 8.35 -10.09 3.56
CA ARG A 292 9.24 -11.07 4.20
C ARG A 292 9.11 -12.47 3.61
N LEU A 293 7.89 -12.96 3.45
CA LEU A 293 7.64 -14.28 2.87
C LEU A 293 8.16 -14.35 1.43
N ILE A 294 7.87 -13.31 0.64
CA ILE A 294 8.38 -13.17 -0.74
C ILE A 294 9.92 -13.10 -0.75
N ALA A 295 10.54 -12.35 0.16
CA ALA A 295 12.00 -12.21 0.25
C ALA A 295 12.72 -13.55 0.55
N ILE A 296 12.14 -14.37 1.42
CA ILE A 296 12.62 -15.73 1.71
C ILE A 296 12.42 -16.62 0.48
N GLN A 297 11.24 -16.61 -0.13
CA GLN A 297 10.90 -17.39 -1.32
C GLN A 297 11.79 -17.06 -2.54
N GLN A 298 12.15 -15.79 -2.74
CA GLN A 298 13.06 -15.34 -3.80
C GLN A 298 14.55 -15.56 -3.46
N ASN A 299 14.87 -16.18 -2.33
CA ASN A 299 16.24 -16.46 -1.87
C ASN A 299 17.15 -15.22 -1.91
N ASN A 300 16.66 -14.13 -1.33
CA ASN A 300 17.43 -12.88 -1.24
C ASN A 300 18.66 -13.05 -0.35
N THR A 301 19.76 -12.37 -0.71
CA THR A 301 20.90 -12.14 0.17
C THR A 301 20.56 -11.04 1.19
N MET A 302 21.36 -10.92 2.25
CA MET A 302 21.19 -9.88 3.27
C MET A 302 21.14 -8.47 2.67
N GLU A 303 21.94 -8.19 1.63
CA GLU A 303 21.99 -6.88 0.97
C GLU A 303 20.72 -6.60 0.14
N LYS A 304 20.19 -7.64 -0.53
CA LYS A 304 18.89 -7.55 -1.19
C LYS A 304 17.80 -7.27 -0.16
N ASN A 305 17.81 -7.95 0.99
CA ASN A 305 16.85 -7.74 2.07
C ASN A 305 16.97 -6.34 2.68
N ALA A 306 18.18 -5.87 2.99
CA ALA A 306 18.44 -4.51 3.48
C ALA A 306 17.82 -3.47 2.53
N ARG A 307 18.12 -3.60 1.25
CA ARG A 307 17.66 -2.67 0.21
C ARG A 307 16.14 -2.75 0.00
N LEU A 308 15.56 -3.94 -0.03
CA LEU A 308 14.12 -4.16 -0.21
C LEU A 308 13.32 -3.56 0.96
N PHE A 309 13.68 -3.88 2.20
CA PHE A 309 12.96 -3.39 3.37
C PHE A 309 13.11 -1.88 3.59
N ALA A 310 14.25 -1.27 3.23
CA ALA A 310 14.36 0.19 3.20
C ALA A 310 13.42 0.81 2.16
N LEU A 311 13.46 0.32 0.90
CA LEU A 311 12.65 0.84 -0.20
C LEU A 311 11.14 0.77 0.07
N ILE A 312 10.62 -0.40 0.46
CA ILE A 312 9.18 -0.59 0.71
C ILE A 312 8.68 0.23 1.90
N ASN A 313 9.51 0.40 2.95
CA ASN A 313 9.11 1.19 4.12
C ASN A 313 9.23 2.70 3.88
N TYR A 314 10.22 3.19 3.12
CA TYR A 314 10.22 4.58 2.66
C TYR A 314 8.98 4.89 1.80
N ALA A 315 8.65 4.00 0.86
CA ALA A 315 7.45 4.14 0.02
C ALA A 315 6.17 4.15 0.87
N MET A 316 6.04 3.25 1.86
CA MET A 316 4.88 3.24 2.76
C MET A 316 4.81 4.44 3.70
N ALA A 317 5.93 4.93 4.25
CA ALA A 317 5.90 6.11 5.11
C ALA A 317 5.43 7.36 4.35
N ASP A 318 5.93 7.56 3.13
CA ASP A 318 5.49 8.67 2.27
C ASP A 318 4.05 8.48 1.77
N ALA A 319 3.63 7.25 1.47
CA ALA A 319 2.23 6.94 1.18
C ALA A 319 1.31 7.28 2.36
N GLY A 320 1.73 7.02 3.60
CA GLY A 320 1.01 7.41 4.81
C GLY A 320 0.92 8.92 4.98
N ILE A 321 2.00 9.66 4.71
CA ILE A 321 2.04 11.13 4.74
C ILE A 321 1.08 11.72 3.69
N ALA A 322 1.20 11.31 2.43
CA ALA A 322 0.34 11.80 1.34
C ALA A 322 -1.14 11.40 1.53
N THR A 323 -1.40 10.20 2.08
CA THR A 323 -2.75 9.77 2.40
C THR A 323 -3.38 10.63 3.50
N TRP A 324 -2.67 10.91 4.59
CA TRP A 324 -3.22 11.73 5.67
C TRP A 324 -3.33 13.21 5.30
N GLU A 325 -2.48 13.70 4.39
CA GLU A 325 -2.66 14.99 3.72
C GLU A 325 -4.01 15.02 2.98
N ALA A 326 -4.24 14.10 2.04
CA ALA A 326 -5.50 14.02 1.30
C ALA A 326 -6.71 13.83 2.22
N LYS A 327 -6.63 12.94 3.23
CA LYS A 327 -7.70 12.70 4.21
C LYS A 327 -8.16 13.96 4.90
N TYR A 328 -7.24 14.76 5.44
CA TYR A 328 -7.61 15.99 6.16
C TYR A 328 -7.80 17.21 5.25
N TYR A 329 -7.42 17.12 3.96
CA TYR A 329 -7.79 18.09 2.93
C TYR A 329 -9.24 17.91 2.45
N TYR A 330 -9.63 16.72 1.99
CA TYR A 330 -11.00 16.43 1.53
C TYR A 330 -11.98 16.14 2.68
N ASN A 331 -11.48 15.69 3.83
CA ASN A 331 -12.21 15.61 5.09
C ASN A 331 -13.57 14.88 5.02
N TYR A 332 -13.67 13.80 4.24
CA TYR A 332 -14.91 13.06 4.01
C TYR A 332 -15.33 12.18 5.19
N TRP A 333 -16.64 12.10 5.40
CA TRP A 333 -17.27 11.23 6.40
C TRP A 333 -17.05 9.74 6.18
N ARG A 334 -17.15 8.97 7.28
CA ARG A 334 -17.20 7.50 7.25
C ARG A 334 -18.61 7.05 6.85
N PRO A 335 -18.77 5.90 6.18
CA PRO A 335 -20.09 5.38 5.80
C PRO A 335 -21.06 5.21 6.97
N ILE A 336 -20.60 4.86 8.18
CA ILE A 336 -21.48 4.80 9.36
C ILE A 336 -22.09 6.16 9.72
N VAL A 337 -21.40 7.27 9.47
CA VAL A 337 -21.96 8.62 9.61
C VAL A 337 -22.87 8.92 8.42
N ALA A 338 -22.40 8.61 7.21
CA ALA A 338 -23.10 8.91 5.96
C ALA A 338 -24.46 8.19 5.83
N ILE A 339 -24.54 6.90 6.18
CA ILE A 339 -25.76 6.09 6.04
C ILE A 339 -26.74 6.38 7.19
N ARG A 340 -26.25 6.66 8.41
CA ARG A 340 -27.10 7.04 9.54
C ARG A 340 -27.72 8.43 9.43
N GLN A 341 -27.03 9.38 8.81
CA GLN A 341 -27.49 10.76 8.64
C GLN A 341 -28.14 11.00 7.27
N ALA A 342 -27.63 10.32 6.24
CA ALA A 342 -27.83 10.57 4.82
C ALA A 342 -27.48 12.00 4.35
N ALA A 343 -27.34 12.15 3.02
CA ALA A 343 -27.34 13.46 2.37
C ALA A 343 -28.76 13.84 1.94
N GLU A 344 -29.50 12.86 1.41
CA GLU A 344 -30.95 12.87 1.20
C GLU A 344 -31.62 12.18 2.39
N PRO A 345 -32.37 12.89 3.27
CA PRO A 345 -32.89 12.35 4.53
C PRO A 345 -33.77 11.09 4.40
N SER A 346 -34.44 10.87 3.27
CA SER A 346 -35.23 9.65 3.04
C SER A 346 -34.39 8.37 2.88
N TRP A 347 -33.06 8.48 2.76
CA TRP A 347 -32.13 7.33 2.70
C TRP A 347 -31.47 7.02 4.06
N ALA A 348 -31.82 7.73 5.13
CA ALA A 348 -31.19 7.58 6.44
C ALA A 348 -31.60 6.27 7.15
N GLU A 349 -30.60 5.52 7.62
CA GLU A 349 -30.78 4.31 8.44
C GLU A 349 -30.05 4.50 9.79
N PRO A 350 -30.69 5.14 10.80
CA PRO A 350 -30.02 5.59 12.04
C PRO A 350 -29.29 4.49 12.83
N ASP A 351 -29.75 3.25 12.73
CA ASP A 351 -29.18 2.10 13.43
C ASP A 351 -28.14 1.31 12.61
N TRP A 352 -27.95 1.62 11.32
CA TRP A 352 -27.04 0.88 10.43
C TRP A 352 -25.65 0.73 11.04
N THR A 353 -25.07 -0.47 10.96
CA THR A 353 -23.69 -0.74 11.40
C THR A 353 -22.93 -1.43 10.27
N PRO A 354 -21.64 -1.10 10.07
CA PRO A 354 -20.79 -1.85 9.16
C PRO A 354 -20.40 -3.20 9.80
N LEU A 355 -19.85 -4.11 9.00
CA LEU A 355 -19.03 -5.23 9.51
C LEU A 355 -17.96 -4.72 10.50
N GLY A 356 -17.37 -3.57 10.16
CA GLY A 356 -16.44 -2.81 11.00
C GLY A 356 -14.99 -3.24 10.82
N SER A 357 -14.09 -2.37 11.28
CA SER A 357 -12.73 -2.76 11.63
C SER A 357 -12.80 -3.65 12.88
N PRO A 358 -12.22 -4.86 12.84
CA PRO A 358 -12.34 -5.82 13.92
C PRO A 358 -11.63 -5.32 15.18
N ALA A 359 -12.31 -5.43 16.32
CA ALA A 359 -11.75 -5.08 17.63
C ALA A 359 -11.07 -6.27 18.35
N ASP A 360 -10.95 -7.42 17.69
CA ASP A 360 -10.32 -8.67 18.14
C ASP A 360 -10.53 -9.02 19.62
N GLY A 361 -11.80 -9.04 20.02
CA GLY A 361 -12.20 -9.37 21.38
C GLY A 361 -11.97 -8.25 22.40
N ALA A 362 -11.08 -7.29 22.13
CA ALA A 362 -10.77 -6.14 22.99
C ALA A 362 -11.88 -5.07 23.03
N GLY A 363 -12.93 -5.20 22.20
CA GLY A 363 -14.07 -4.30 22.22
C GLY A 363 -15.25 -4.75 21.35
N ILE A 364 -15.89 -3.76 20.73
CA ILE A 364 -16.86 -3.88 19.64
C ILE A 364 -16.25 -3.30 18.36
N ASP A 365 -16.63 -3.83 17.20
CA ASP A 365 -16.06 -3.43 15.91
C ASP A 365 -16.43 -1.99 15.55
N PHE A 366 -15.50 -1.26 14.92
CA PHE A 366 -15.52 0.22 14.85
C PHE A 366 -15.26 0.75 13.43
N THR A 367 -15.42 2.06 13.18
CA THR A 367 -14.82 2.71 12.01
C THR A 367 -13.63 3.59 12.43
N PRO A 368 -12.43 3.45 11.82
CA PRO A 368 -11.23 4.08 12.35
C PRO A 368 -11.27 5.63 12.39
N PRO A 369 -10.65 6.27 13.40
CA PRO A 369 -10.86 7.68 13.80
C PRO A 369 -10.21 8.72 12.87
N PHE A 370 -10.41 8.62 11.56
CA PHE A 370 -9.88 9.55 10.57
C PHE A 370 -10.77 9.58 9.32
N PRO A 371 -10.71 10.65 8.49
CA PRO A 371 -11.54 10.80 7.29
C PRO A 371 -11.42 9.62 6.32
N ALA A 372 -12.48 9.34 5.56
CA ALA A 372 -12.53 8.15 4.70
C ALA A 372 -11.58 8.24 3.48
N PHE A 373 -11.76 9.24 2.64
CA PHE A 373 -11.08 9.38 1.34
C PHE A 373 -9.72 10.10 1.46
N VAL A 374 -8.60 9.61 0.89
CA VAL A 374 -8.38 8.29 0.27
C VAL A 374 -8.11 7.21 1.33
N SER A 375 -8.19 5.95 0.94
CA SER A 375 -7.88 4.80 1.79
C SER A 375 -6.46 4.80 2.34
N GLY A 376 -6.29 4.35 3.59
CA GLY A 376 -4.99 4.00 4.15
C GLY A 376 -4.44 2.74 3.46
N HIS A 377 -5.12 1.62 3.67
CA HIS A 377 -4.76 0.30 3.13
C HIS A 377 -4.44 0.31 1.65
N SER A 378 -5.30 0.88 0.80
CA SER A 378 -5.06 0.87 -0.65
C SER A 378 -3.80 1.64 -1.05
N THR A 379 -3.45 2.72 -0.35
CA THR A 379 -2.29 3.57 -0.69
C THR A 379 -0.99 3.00 -0.10
N PHE A 380 -1.02 2.46 1.13
CA PHE A 380 0.12 1.69 1.69
C PHE A 380 0.39 0.43 0.87
N GLY A 381 -0.66 -0.34 0.54
CA GLY A 381 -0.58 -1.55 -0.28
C GLY A 381 0.01 -1.26 -1.66
N SER A 382 -0.61 -0.36 -2.43
CA SER A 382 -0.09 0.05 -3.74
C SER A 382 1.37 0.48 -3.69
N ALA A 383 1.77 1.28 -2.70
CA ALA A 383 3.16 1.73 -2.54
C ALA A 383 4.13 0.57 -2.22
N CYS A 384 3.71 -0.40 -1.40
CA CYS A 384 4.52 -1.57 -1.07
C CYS A 384 4.69 -2.52 -2.26
N PHE A 385 3.58 -2.91 -2.91
CA PHE A 385 3.60 -3.93 -3.97
C PHE A 385 4.11 -3.37 -5.31
N GLU A 386 3.89 -2.09 -5.63
CA GLU A 386 4.59 -1.45 -6.76
C GLU A 386 6.10 -1.41 -6.52
N MET A 387 6.55 -1.17 -5.27
CA MET A 387 7.96 -1.20 -4.93
C MET A 387 8.56 -2.62 -4.96
N LEU A 388 7.80 -3.66 -4.56
CA LEU A 388 8.16 -5.07 -4.81
C LEU A 388 8.30 -5.34 -6.32
N ARG A 389 7.34 -4.90 -7.13
CA ARG A 389 7.33 -5.07 -8.59
C ARG A 389 8.54 -4.40 -9.25
N LEU A 390 8.90 -3.20 -8.80
CA LEU A 390 10.08 -2.47 -9.26
C LEU A 390 11.39 -3.10 -8.77
N PHE A 391 11.42 -3.69 -7.57
CA PHE A 391 12.60 -4.34 -7.01
C PHE A 391 12.96 -5.65 -7.73
N TYR A 392 11.96 -6.51 -7.99
CA TYR A 392 12.14 -7.78 -8.70
C TYR A 392 11.99 -7.66 -10.23
N ASN A 393 11.61 -6.48 -10.74
CA ASN A 393 11.33 -6.21 -12.15
C ASN A 393 10.28 -7.16 -12.78
N ARG A 394 9.27 -7.57 -12.00
CA ARG A 394 8.19 -8.50 -12.40
C ARG A 394 6.99 -8.38 -11.44
N ASP A 395 5.78 -8.66 -11.92
CA ASP A 395 4.54 -8.69 -11.13
C ASP A 395 3.95 -10.08 -10.90
N ASN A 396 4.47 -11.11 -11.56
CA ASN A 396 4.01 -12.50 -11.44
C ASN A 396 4.75 -13.27 -10.32
N ILE A 397 4.55 -12.89 -9.05
CA ILE A 397 5.12 -13.58 -7.89
C ILE A 397 3.98 -14.22 -7.08
N ASP A 398 3.78 -15.52 -7.27
CA ASP A 398 2.85 -16.33 -6.46
C ASP A 398 3.29 -16.33 -4.99
N PHE A 399 2.37 -16.11 -4.04
CA PHE A 399 2.65 -16.29 -2.61
C PHE A 399 1.44 -16.83 -1.84
N GLN A 400 1.69 -17.45 -0.70
CA GLN A 400 0.64 -17.83 0.26
C GLN A 400 0.85 -17.04 1.55
N PHE A 401 -0.24 -16.55 2.14
CA PHE A 401 -0.20 -15.77 3.37
C PHE A 401 -1.32 -16.18 4.32
N GLN A 402 -0.94 -16.50 5.56
CA GLN A 402 -1.85 -16.59 6.69
C GLN A 402 -1.86 -15.24 7.41
N SER A 403 -3.04 -14.64 7.51
CA SER A 403 -3.24 -13.40 8.24
C SER A 403 -3.23 -13.63 9.76
N ASP A 404 -2.67 -12.70 10.53
CA ASP A 404 -2.80 -12.74 12.00
C ASP A 404 -4.26 -12.55 12.47
N GLU A 405 -5.13 -12.01 11.62
CA GLU A 405 -6.58 -11.95 11.86
C GLU A 405 -7.24 -13.34 11.82
N TYR A 406 -6.59 -14.31 11.18
CA TYR A 406 -7.00 -15.72 11.01
C TYR A 406 -5.83 -16.70 11.30
N ASN A 407 -5.16 -16.51 12.44
CA ASN A 407 -4.03 -17.35 12.88
C ASN A 407 -4.43 -18.51 13.82
N GLY A 408 -5.73 -18.77 14.03
CA GLY A 408 -6.21 -19.78 14.99
C GLY A 408 -6.17 -19.34 16.46
N LYS A 409 -5.79 -18.09 16.75
CA LYS A 409 -5.59 -17.56 18.12
C LYS A 409 -6.33 -16.25 18.36
N THR A 410 -6.33 -15.35 17.38
CA THR A 410 -6.98 -14.03 17.43
C THR A 410 -8.48 -14.18 17.67
N ILE A 411 -9.00 -13.52 18.71
CA ILE A 411 -10.36 -13.70 19.21
C ILE A 411 -11.32 -12.83 18.43
N ASP A 412 -12.39 -13.40 17.87
CA ASP A 412 -13.40 -12.60 17.18
C ASP A 412 -14.25 -11.76 18.15
N SER A 413 -14.50 -10.50 17.78
CA SER A 413 -15.29 -9.56 18.59
C SER A 413 -16.73 -9.99 18.84
N ASN A 414 -17.33 -10.77 17.95
CA ASN A 414 -18.76 -11.07 17.96
C ASN A 414 -19.03 -12.44 18.58
N THR A 415 -18.27 -13.46 18.19
CA THR A 415 -18.41 -14.82 18.76
C THR A 415 -17.65 -14.99 20.07
N LYS A 416 -16.65 -14.14 20.35
CA LYS A 416 -15.70 -14.27 21.47
C LYS A 416 -14.90 -15.58 21.48
N LEU A 417 -14.77 -16.24 20.32
CA LEU A 417 -13.95 -17.43 20.08
C LEU A 417 -12.77 -17.11 19.15
N PRO A 418 -11.67 -17.89 19.16
CA PRO A 418 -10.60 -17.74 18.17
C PRO A 418 -11.12 -17.91 16.75
N ARG A 419 -10.76 -17.00 15.82
CA ARG A 419 -11.00 -17.20 14.39
C ARG A 419 -10.19 -18.40 13.87
N PRO A 420 -10.73 -19.18 12.90
CA PRO A 420 -10.03 -20.34 12.36
C PRO A 420 -8.70 -19.94 11.70
N ALA A 421 -7.80 -20.92 11.55
CA ALA A 421 -6.58 -20.75 10.76
C ALA A 421 -6.92 -20.68 9.26
N LEU A 422 -6.67 -19.54 8.60
CA LEU A 422 -6.92 -19.36 7.16
C LEU A 422 -5.66 -18.84 6.45
N THR A 423 -5.11 -19.67 5.57
CA THR A 423 -4.07 -19.30 4.60
C THR A 423 -4.73 -19.02 3.25
N ARG A 424 -4.49 -17.85 2.66
CA ARG A 424 -4.94 -17.53 1.29
C ARG A 424 -3.77 -17.59 0.31
N ALA A 425 -4.04 -18.06 -0.91
CA ALA A 425 -3.10 -18.04 -2.02
C ALA A 425 -3.36 -16.82 -2.90
N TYR A 426 -2.28 -16.21 -3.38
CA TYR A 426 -2.28 -15.04 -4.27
C TYR A 426 -1.42 -15.41 -5.48
N ASN A 427 -2.06 -15.56 -6.63
CA ASN A 427 -1.48 -16.21 -7.81
C ASN A 427 -1.28 -15.21 -8.96
N LYS A 428 -0.24 -15.42 -9.78
CA LYS A 428 0.22 -14.68 -10.97
C LYS A 428 -0.82 -14.22 -12.00
N GLU A 429 -1.98 -14.86 -12.06
CA GLU A 429 -3.09 -14.48 -12.95
C GLU A 429 -3.83 -13.24 -12.41
N VAL A 430 -3.68 -13.01 -11.11
CA VAL A 430 -4.04 -11.80 -10.39
C VAL A 430 -2.77 -10.95 -10.25
N SER A 431 -2.61 -9.91 -11.08
CA SER A 431 -1.44 -9.00 -11.01
C SER A 431 -1.51 -8.12 -9.76
N PHE A 432 -0.36 -7.63 -9.25
CA PHE A 432 -0.33 -6.59 -8.20
C PHE A 432 -1.08 -5.29 -8.55
N ARG A 433 -1.49 -5.13 -9.82
CA ARG A 433 -2.38 -4.05 -10.32
C ARG A 433 -3.86 -4.34 -10.15
N ASP A 434 -4.26 -5.60 -10.00
CA ASP A 434 -5.65 -5.95 -9.83
C ASP A 434 -6.14 -5.50 -8.44
N LYS A 435 -7.25 -4.77 -8.47
CA LYS A 435 -7.94 -4.27 -7.29
C LYS A 435 -8.66 -5.40 -6.52
N SER A 436 -8.70 -6.63 -7.04
CA SER A 436 -9.23 -7.81 -6.32
C SER A 436 -8.30 -8.32 -5.20
N ILE A 437 -6.96 -8.25 -5.37
CA ILE A 437 -5.98 -8.65 -4.34
C ILE A 437 -6.15 -7.79 -3.08
N TYR A 438 -6.44 -6.52 -3.30
CA TYR A 438 -6.75 -5.58 -2.25
C TYR A 438 -8.26 -5.57 -2.00
N PRO A 439 -8.75 -6.19 -0.91
CA PRO A 439 -9.75 -5.49 -0.14
C PRO A 439 -9.14 -4.17 0.33
N SER A 440 -9.33 -3.18 -0.54
CA SER A 440 -9.93 -1.96 -0.10
C SER A 440 -11.04 -2.32 0.91
N HIS A 441 -10.69 -2.34 2.20
CA HIS A 441 -11.64 -2.16 3.30
C HIS A 441 -12.46 -0.89 3.06
N SER A 442 -11.83 0.00 2.31
CA SER A 442 -12.36 1.18 1.69
C SER A 442 -13.14 1.01 0.39
N SER A 443 -13.43 -0.17 -0.17
CA SER A 443 -14.57 -0.29 -1.11
C SER A 443 -15.83 0.05 -0.32
N TYR A 444 -15.94 -0.56 0.86
CA TYR A 444 -16.89 -0.22 1.91
C TYR A 444 -16.49 1.03 2.73
N GLN A 445 -15.67 1.93 2.16
CA GLN A 445 -15.43 3.30 2.63
C GLN A 445 -15.29 4.32 1.47
N VAL A 446 -15.62 3.95 0.22
CA VAL A 446 -15.70 4.95 -0.87
C VAL A 446 -17.00 5.71 -0.68
N LEU A 447 -16.85 7.02 -0.48
CA LEU A 447 -17.86 8.03 -0.81
C LEU A 447 -17.09 9.19 -1.49
N CYS A 448 -16.36 8.81 -2.54
CA CYS A 448 -15.64 9.62 -3.54
C CYS A 448 -14.79 8.71 -4.45
N SER A 449 -15.33 8.27 -5.58
CA SER A 449 -14.56 7.93 -6.78
C SER A 449 -14.82 8.99 -7.87
N PRO A 450 -13.78 9.53 -8.53
CA PRO A 450 -13.98 10.35 -9.71
C PRO A 450 -14.19 9.44 -10.92
N SER A 451 -15.46 9.19 -11.27
CA SER A 451 -15.95 8.71 -12.58
C SER A 451 -15.06 7.74 -13.37
N SER A 452 -15.48 6.47 -13.44
CA SER A 452 -15.20 5.54 -14.55
C SER A 452 -13.74 5.39 -15.02
N ILE A 453 -12.92 4.64 -14.27
CA ILE A 453 -11.68 4.02 -14.79
C ILE A 453 -11.72 2.50 -14.54
N ASP A 454 -11.75 1.76 -15.65
CA ASP A 454 -11.78 0.30 -15.80
C ASP A 454 -12.98 -0.44 -15.17
N ARG A 455 -14.09 -0.48 -15.92
CA ARG A 455 -15.15 -1.50 -15.80
C ARG A 455 -14.83 -2.74 -16.66
N ASP A 456 -13.59 -3.23 -16.62
CA ASP A 456 -13.16 -4.45 -17.32
C ASP A 456 -12.97 -5.63 -16.34
N LEU A 457 -13.88 -5.74 -15.36
CA LEU A 457 -14.06 -6.94 -14.55
C LEU A 457 -14.69 -8.04 -15.42
N LYS A 458 -13.84 -8.71 -16.22
CA LYS A 458 -14.19 -9.99 -16.82
C LYS A 458 -14.27 -11.04 -15.73
N ILE A 459 -15.48 -11.26 -15.23
CA ILE A 459 -15.84 -12.38 -14.37
C ILE A 459 -15.50 -13.68 -15.14
N GLN A 460 -14.47 -14.40 -14.68
CA GLN A 460 -14.11 -15.72 -15.24
C GLN A 460 -15.04 -16.82 -14.71
N HIS A 461 -16.33 -16.74 -15.07
CA HIS A 461 -17.20 -17.91 -15.13
C HIS A 461 -17.25 -18.38 -16.59
N GLN A 462 -16.16 -19.03 -17.03
CA GLN A 462 -16.09 -19.64 -18.37
C GLN A 462 -15.92 -21.17 -18.33
N ASP A 463 -15.56 -21.73 -17.18
CA ASP A 463 -15.38 -23.19 -16.99
C ASP A 463 -16.66 -23.90 -16.49
N ASP A 464 -17.55 -23.21 -15.78
CA ASP A 464 -18.80 -23.82 -15.26
C ASP A 464 -19.79 -24.21 -16.37
N CYS A 465 -19.81 -23.47 -17.48
CA CYS A 465 -20.65 -23.82 -18.63
C CYS A 465 -20.20 -25.14 -19.29
N ALA A 466 -18.93 -25.52 -19.18
CA ALA A 466 -18.40 -26.74 -19.79
C ALA A 466 -18.77 -28.02 -19.02
N GLN A 467 -19.19 -27.92 -17.75
CA GLN A 467 -19.63 -29.09 -16.97
C GLN A 467 -21.14 -29.37 -17.10
N LEU A 468 -21.95 -28.36 -17.44
CA LEU A 468 -23.40 -28.50 -17.54
C LEU A 468 -23.88 -29.18 -18.83
N GLU A 469 -23.08 -29.23 -19.90
CA GLU A 469 -23.41 -29.99 -21.12
C GLU A 469 -23.27 -31.52 -20.97
N GLN A 470 -22.72 -32.03 -19.85
CA GLN A 470 -22.58 -33.48 -19.62
C GLN A 470 -23.71 -34.13 -18.79
N GLN A 471 -24.72 -33.39 -18.34
CA GLN A 471 -25.87 -33.94 -17.61
C GLN A 471 -27.18 -33.50 -18.27
N GLY A 472 -27.72 -34.38 -19.12
CA GLY A 472 -28.87 -34.10 -19.98
C GLY A 472 -30.22 -34.12 -19.26
N GLU A 473 -30.47 -33.16 -18.36
CA GLU A 473 -31.78 -32.92 -17.76
C GLU A 473 -32.41 -31.62 -18.29
N SER A 474 -33.68 -31.70 -18.70
CA SER A 474 -34.38 -30.61 -19.41
C SER A 474 -35.03 -29.62 -18.44
N LEU A 475 -34.40 -28.47 -18.23
CA LEU A 475 -34.97 -27.36 -17.45
C LEU A 475 -36.11 -26.64 -18.21
N VAL A 476 -37.32 -26.76 -17.69
CA VAL A 476 -38.49 -26.03 -18.18
C VAL A 476 -38.47 -24.59 -17.64
N ILE A 477 -38.34 -23.61 -18.54
CA ILE A 477 -38.42 -22.19 -18.20
C ILE A 477 -39.88 -21.81 -17.96
N SER A 478 -40.17 -21.09 -16.86
CA SER A 478 -41.51 -20.61 -16.54
C SER A 478 -41.90 -19.36 -17.35
N ASP A 479 -43.17 -19.24 -17.74
CA ASP A 479 -43.69 -18.20 -18.63
C ASP A 479 -43.49 -16.75 -18.11
N SER A 480 -43.27 -16.58 -16.81
CA SER A 480 -42.93 -15.29 -16.20
C SER A 480 -41.67 -14.66 -16.82
N ILE A 481 -40.60 -15.44 -16.98
CA ILE A 481 -39.31 -14.96 -17.51
C ILE A 481 -39.45 -14.54 -18.98
N LYS A 482 -40.34 -15.19 -19.72
CA LYS A 482 -40.60 -14.88 -21.12
C LYS A 482 -41.30 -13.52 -21.29
N THR A 483 -42.27 -13.25 -20.42
CA THR A 483 -43.00 -11.97 -20.37
C THR A 483 -42.05 -10.79 -20.08
N ASP A 484 -41.12 -10.96 -19.15
CA ASP A 484 -40.14 -9.92 -18.80
C ASP A 484 -39.17 -9.59 -19.96
N ILE A 485 -38.77 -10.59 -20.76
CA ILE A 485 -37.91 -10.39 -21.94
C ILE A 485 -38.66 -9.67 -23.06
N GLU A 486 -39.93 -10.01 -23.31
CA GLU A 486 -40.75 -9.38 -24.34
C GLU A 486 -40.99 -7.89 -24.01
N ASN A 487 -41.33 -7.56 -22.75
CA ASN A 487 -41.48 -6.18 -22.26
C ASN A 487 -40.22 -5.30 -22.44
N ILE A 488 -39.02 -5.87 -22.25
CA ILE A 488 -37.75 -5.14 -22.43
C ILE A 488 -37.50 -4.78 -23.90
N SER A 489 -38.03 -5.58 -24.84
CA SER A 489 -37.85 -5.33 -26.28
C SER A 489 -38.68 -4.13 -26.79
N GLU A 490 -39.94 -4.01 -26.36
CA GLU A 490 -40.82 -2.91 -26.81
C GLU A 490 -40.36 -1.54 -26.27
N GLY A 491 -39.89 -1.49 -25.02
CA GLY A 491 -39.42 -0.25 -24.36
C GLY A 491 -38.20 0.40 -25.02
N VAL A 492 -37.40 -0.35 -25.78
CA VAL A 492 -36.25 0.18 -26.53
C VAL A 492 -36.67 0.73 -27.91
N THR A 493 -37.75 0.21 -28.51
CA THR A 493 -38.17 0.58 -29.88
C THR A 493 -38.90 1.93 -29.94
N GLN A 494 -39.65 2.33 -28.90
CA GLN A 494 -40.45 3.58 -28.95
C GLN A 494 -39.63 4.89 -28.90
N THR A 495 -38.34 4.84 -28.58
CA THR A 495 -37.52 6.06 -28.32
C THR A 495 -36.77 6.60 -29.55
N MET A 496 -36.95 6.02 -30.75
CA MET A 496 -36.24 6.46 -31.97
C MET A 496 -37.15 6.99 -33.11
N ASP A 497 -38.48 6.83 -33.01
CA ASP A 497 -39.43 7.20 -34.08
C ASP A 497 -40.00 8.64 -33.99
N SER A 498 -39.42 9.51 -33.15
CA SER A 498 -39.83 10.93 -33.06
C SER A 498 -38.68 11.90 -33.32
N LEU A 499 -38.39 12.14 -34.60
CA LEU A 499 -38.06 13.46 -35.18
C LEU A 499 -37.78 13.32 -36.70
N THR A 500 -38.83 13.43 -37.52
CA THR A 500 -38.72 13.51 -38.99
C THR A 500 -38.22 14.89 -39.46
N PRO A 501 -37.55 14.98 -40.63
CA PRO A 501 -36.90 16.22 -41.08
C PRO A 501 -37.82 17.13 -41.89
N ASP A 502 -37.40 18.39 -42.06
CA ASP A 502 -37.73 19.18 -43.25
C ASP A 502 -36.53 20.07 -43.68
N HIS A 503 -36.48 20.45 -44.95
CA HIS A 503 -35.34 21.09 -45.61
C HIS A 503 -35.62 22.54 -46.00
N SER A 504 -34.67 23.47 -45.79
CA SER A 504 -34.34 24.49 -46.82
C SER A 504 -33.07 25.32 -46.58
N PHE A 505 -32.12 25.19 -47.52
CA PHE A 505 -31.36 26.26 -48.20
C PHE A 505 -30.43 27.28 -47.46
N ILE A 506 -29.21 27.36 -48.03
CA ILE A 506 -28.32 28.54 -48.29
C ILE A 506 -27.15 28.87 -47.33
N ASN A 507 -25.99 29.03 -47.97
CA ASN A 507 -24.71 29.49 -47.40
C ASN A 507 -24.69 31.01 -47.19
N THR A 508 -23.83 31.52 -46.28
CA THR A 508 -22.80 32.53 -46.67
C THR A 508 -21.67 32.69 -45.64
N VAL A 509 -20.57 33.26 -46.12
CA VAL A 509 -19.25 33.38 -45.47
C VAL A 509 -19.09 34.75 -44.78
N SER A 510 -18.22 34.81 -43.76
CA SER A 510 -17.29 35.91 -43.37
C SER A 510 -17.36 36.44 -41.91
N PRO A 511 -16.22 36.99 -41.37
CA PRO A 511 -16.07 37.43 -39.98
C PRO A 511 -16.08 38.98 -39.84
N HIS A 512 -15.47 39.50 -38.76
CA HIS A 512 -15.35 40.90 -38.28
C HIS A 512 -16.51 41.36 -37.35
N ASP A 513 -16.30 42.15 -36.29
CA ASP A 513 -15.09 42.83 -35.78
C ASP A 513 -15.07 42.96 -34.23
N THR A 514 -13.97 43.47 -33.66
CA THR A 514 -13.88 43.93 -32.24
C THR A 514 -13.74 45.46 -32.19
N PRO A 515 -13.99 46.13 -31.04
CA PRO A 515 -12.83 46.61 -30.27
C PRO A 515 -13.00 46.80 -28.73
N TYR A 516 -11.91 46.50 -28.00
CA TYR A 516 -11.32 47.23 -26.85
C TYR A 516 -12.17 47.85 -25.71
N LEU A 517 -11.75 47.57 -24.46
CA LEU A 517 -11.04 48.57 -23.63
C LEU A 517 -10.24 47.96 -22.44
N TRP A 518 -8.95 48.32 -22.36
CA TRP A 518 -7.96 48.06 -21.30
C TRP A 518 -7.17 49.38 -21.17
N PRO A 519 -6.79 49.92 -19.98
CA PRO A 519 -5.65 49.41 -19.20
C PRO A 519 -5.78 49.60 -17.65
N ALA A 520 -4.86 49.25 -16.74
CA ALA A 520 -3.42 48.91 -16.70
C ALA A 520 -3.11 48.16 -15.34
N LYS A 521 -1.92 47.79 -14.82
CA LYS A 521 -0.50 47.42 -15.19
C LYS A 521 0.18 47.02 -13.83
N HIS A 522 1.32 46.30 -13.69
CA HIS A 522 2.31 45.73 -14.60
C HIS A 522 3.01 44.46 -13.98
N ASN A 523 3.08 43.38 -14.77
CA ASN A 523 4.08 42.29 -14.89
C ASN A 523 5.58 42.57 -14.50
N PRO A 524 6.52 41.57 -14.52
CA PRO A 524 6.48 40.13 -14.12
C PRO A 524 7.85 39.55 -13.60
N ARG A 525 7.98 38.22 -13.41
CA ARG A 525 9.10 37.38 -13.98
C ARG A 525 8.82 35.86 -13.94
N HIS A 526 9.38 35.12 -14.90
CA HIS A 526 9.25 33.65 -15.10
C HIS A 526 10.59 32.91 -14.87
N PRO A 527 10.60 31.55 -14.81
CA PRO A 527 10.92 30.72 -16.00
C PRO A 527 9.81 29.69 -16.32
N ARG A 528 9.31 29.64 -17.56
CA ARG A 528 9.73 28.79 -18.71
C ARG A 528 9.32 27.31 -18.64
N ILE A 529 8.32 26.97 -19.46
CA ILE A 529 7.96 25.61 -19.88
C ILE A 529 8.87 25.19 -21.06
N LEU A 530 9.22 23.90 -21.14
CA LEU A 530 9.71 23.26 -22.37
C LEU A 530 8.76 22.11 -22.74
N ASN A 531 8.44 22.01 -24.03
CA ASN A 531 7.40 21.11 -24.54
C ASN A 531 7.89 20.42 -25.83
N LYS A 532 7.93 19.09 -25.83
CA LYS A 532 7.90 18.20 -27.02
C LYS A 532 8.02 16.72 -26.61
N GLY A 533 6.97 15.95 -26.87
CA GLY A 533 6.96 14.48 -26.85
C GLY A 533 5.75 14.02 -27.66
N ARG A 534 5.96 13.31 -28.77
CA ARG A 534 4.87 12.92 -29.68
C ARG A 534 4.19 11.64 -29.19
N ALA A 535 2.89 11.67 -28.98
CA ALA A 535 2.06 10.46 -29.00
C ALA A 535 1.77 10.07 -30.46
N VAL A 536 1.87 8.78 -30.79
CA VAL A 536 1.42 8.22 -32.07
C VAL A 536 0.21 7.34 -31.77
N TYR A 537 -0.98 7.81 -32.17
CA TYR A 537 -2.20 7.02 -32.07
C TYR A 537 -2.33 6.13 -33.32
N HIS A 538 -2.30 4.81 -33.14
CA HIS A 538 -2.76 3.87 -34.16
C HIS A 538 -4.25 3.61 -33.97
N TRP A 539 -5.04 3.91 -35.01
CA TRP A 539 -6.49 3.81 -35.01
C TRP A 539 -6.91 2.61 -35.86
N ASN A 540 -7.08 1.44 -35.23
CA ASN A 540 -7.54 0.24 -35.92
C ASN A 540 -9.05 0.29 -36.12
N GLN A 541 -9.48 0.44 -37.37
CA GLN A 541 -10.88 0.35 -37.76
C GLN A 541 -11.35 -1.10 -37.75
N CYS A 542 -12.41 -1.41 -36.99
CA CYS A 542 -13.18 -2.63 -37.22
C CYS A 542 -13.87 -2.55 -38.58
N LYS A 543 -13.45 -3.37 -39.54
CA LYS A 543 -14.24 -3.71 -40.72
C LYS A 543 -14.72 -5.15 -40.59
N THR A 544 -16.02 -5.33 -40.74
CA THR A 544 -16.66 -6.63 -40.89
C THR A 544 -16.24 -7.28 -42.21
N GLN A 545 -16.09 -8.60 -42.23
CA GLN A 545 -16.27 -9.39 -43.44
C GLN A 545 -16.70 -10.81 -43.11
N HIS A 546 -17.54 -11.37 -43.99
CA HIS A 546 -18.16 -12.69 -43.81
C HIS A 546 -17.22 -13.82 -44.21
N SER A 547 -17.57 -15.01 -43.74
CA SER A 547 -17.03 -16.29 -44.20
C SER A 547 -17.14 -16.47 -45.72
N ASN A 548 -16.11 -17.08 -46.31
CA ASN A 548 -16.34 -18.06 -47.36
C ASN A 548 -15.22 -19.11 -47.42
N LYS A 549 -15.45 -20.18 -48.18
CA LYS A 549 -14.68 -21.43 -48.15
C LYS A 549 -13.51 -21.50 -49.14
N ASP A 550 -12.80 -22.62 -49.04
CA ASP A 550 -12.02 -23.31 -50.07
C ASP A 550 -10.71 -22.65 -50.54
N LEU A 551 -9.58 -23.20 -50.09
CA LEU A 551 -8.67 -23.95 -50.97
C LEU A 551 -7.58 -24.69 -50.18
N ILE A 552 -7.25 -25.90 -50.66
CA ILE A 552 -6.16 -26.75 -50.20
C ILE A 552 -4.88 -26.31 -50.92
N ASP A 553 -3.76 -26.14 -50.21
CA ASP A 553 -2.57 -26.94 -50.54
C ASP A 553 -1.50 -27.03 -49.44
N THR A 554 -0.57 -27.95 -49.67
CA THR A 554 0.44 -28.51 -48.77
C THR A 554 1.78 -27.80 -48.94
N ILE A 555 2.62 -27.75 -47.88
CA ILE A 555 4.06 -28.07 -47.93
C ILE A 555 4.67 -28.05 -46.51
N GLN A 556 5.60 -28.97 -46.24
CA GLN A 556 6.39 -29.03 -45.01
C GLN A 556 7.66 -28.16 -45.13
N ILE A 557 8.36 -27.87 -44.01
CA ILE A 557 9.71 -28.40 -43.77
C ILE A 557 10.27 -27.98 -42.38
N SER A 558 11.04 -28.91 -41.84
CA SER A 558 11.67 -29.01 -40.51
C SER A 558 12.40 -27.79 -39.91
N SER A 559 12.17 -27.62 -38.59
CA SER A 559 13.14 -27.38 -37.51
C SER A 559 14.64 -27.15 -37.80
N TYR A 560 15.26 -26.27 -36.99
CA TYR A 560 16.61 -26.45 -36.45
C TYR A 560 16.69 -25.96 -34.99
N SER A 561 17.69 -26.42 -34.22
CA SER A 561 17.68 -26.33 -32.75
C SER A 561 19.06 -26.15 -32.09
N LEU A 562 19.17 -25.15 -31.20
CA LEU A 562 20.22 -24.99 -30.15
C LEU A 562 21.67 -24.73 -30.70
N PRO A 563 22.70 -24.38 -29.85
CA PRO A 563 22.70 -24.10 -28.41
C PRO A 563 23.37 -22.77 -27.95
N VAL A 564 23.33 -22.58 -26.62
CA VAL A 564 23.93 -21.58 -25.70
C VAL A 564 25.45 -21.34 -25.85
N TRP A 565 25.98 -20.12 -25.53
CA TRP A 565 27.04 -19.83 -24.51
C TRP A 565 27.76 -18.45 -24.63
N ALA A 566 28.13 -17.91 -23.47
CA ALA A 566 29.24 -16.95 -23.17
C ALA A 566 29.15 -15.43 -23.48
N ASP A 567 29.92 -14.67 -22.69
CA ASP A 567 30.02 -13.20 -22.55
C ASP A 567 30.79 -12.47 -23.68
N TYR A 568 30.74 -11.12 -23.70
CA TYR A 568 31.93 -10.24 -23.54
C TYR A 568 31.57 -8.75 -23.37
N GLN A 569 32.57 -7.89 -23.09
CA GLN A 569 32.47 -6.45 -22.77
C GLN A 569 32.72 -5.50 -23.96
N ASP A 570 32.32 -4.23 -23.74
CA ASP A 570 32.84 -2.96 -24.31
C ASP A 570 32.81 -2.65 -25.83
N PHE A 571 32.48 -1.38 -26.14
CA PHE A 571 32.98 -0.46 -27.19
C PHE A 571 31.92 0.68 -27.45
N PRO A 572 32.21 1.82 -28.13
CA PRO A 572 32.83 2.98 -27.47
C PRO A 572 32.08 4.33 -27.67
N ILE A 573 32.73 5.43 -27.25
CA ILE A 573 32.25 6.82 -27.24
C ILE A 573 32.11 7.42 -28.64
N LEU A 574 31.12 8.32 -28.83
CA LEU A 574 31.22 9.45 -29.77
C LEU A 574 30.70 10.74 -29.13
N GLN A 575 31.54 11.78 -29.08
CA GLN A 575 31.20 13.15 -28.69
C GLN A 575 31.41 14.09 -29.89
N PHE A 576 30.65 15.19 -29.96
CA PHE A 576 31.04 16.40 -30.67
C PHE A 576 30.63 17.64 -29.87
N GLN A 577 31.46 18.69 -29.95
CA GLN A 577 31.34 19.93 -29.17
C GLN A 577 30.54 21.03 -29.90
N VAL A 578 30.06 22.02 -29.13
CA VAL A 578 29.97 23.42 -29.57
C VAL A 578 30.47 24.30 -28.41
N GLU A 579 31.30 25.30 -28.69
CA GLU A 579 31.96 26.13 -27.66
C GLU A 579 31.19 27.42 -27.30
N PRO A 580 31.41 27.99 -26.09
CA PRO A 580 30.93 29.32 -25.73
C PRO A 580 31.96 30.43 -26.00
N HIS A 581 31.55 31.50 -26.70
CA HIS A 581 32.40 32.69 -26.88
C HIS A 581 32.55 33.52 -25.58
N ALA A 582 33.78 33.94 -25.29
CA ALA A 582 34.13 34.70 -24.09
C ALA A 582 33.97 36.23 -24.24
N LYS A 583 33.82 36.91 -23.09
CA LYS A 583 34.32 38.29 -22.90
C LYS A 583 35.04 38.40 -21.55
N ILE A 584 36.08 39.23 -21.54
CA ILE A 584 37.07 39.39 -20.46
C ILE A 584 36.71 40.63 -19.63
N LEU A 585 36.94 40.58 -18.30
CA LEU A 585 37.51 41.67 -17.50
C LEU A 585 37.85 41.21 -16.05
N ASN A 586 39.11 41.39 -15.68
CA ASN A 586 39.73 41.78 -14.39
C ASN A 586 38.91 41.73 -13.06
N SER A 587 39.48 41.45 -11.87
CA SER A 587 40.81 40.93 -11.44
C SER A 587 40.89 40.87 -9.90
N ILE A 588 41.90 40.16 -9.34
CA ILE A 588 42.35 40.15 -7.92
C ILE A 588 41.49 39.31 -6.93
N PRO A 589 42.11 38.46 -6.08
CA PRO A 589 41.42 37.62 -5.10
C PRO A 589 41.46 38.16 -3.65
N PHE A 590 40.59 37.66 -2.78
CA PHE A 590 40.84 37.62 -1.34
C PHE A 590 40.31 36.33 -0.69
N SER A 591 41.11 35.75 0.19
CA SER A 591 40.71 34.72 1.13
C SER A 591 40.38 35.36 2.48
N PHE A 592 39.56 34.70 3.30
CA PHE A 592 39.86 34.51 4.73
C PHE A 592 38.99 33.39 5.32
N ARG A 593 39.52 32.72 6.36
CA ARG A 593 38.72 31.89 7.27
C ARG A 593 38.21 32.76 8.42
N LYS A 594 37.03 32.42 8.94
CA LYS A 594 36.87 32.12 10.35
C LYS A 594 35.76 31.09 10.55
#